data_AF-A0A9D9WRI4-F1
#
_entry.id   AF-A0A9D9WRI4-F1
#
_cell.length_a   1.000
_cell.length_b   1.000
_cell.length_c   1.000
_cell.angle_alpha   90.00
_cell.angle_beta   90.00
_cell.angle_gamma   90.00
#
_symmetry.space_group_name_H-M   'P 1'
#
loop_
_entity.id
_entity.type
_entity.pdbx_description
1 polymer ?
#
loop_
_entity_poly.entity_id
_entity_poly.type
_entity_poly.pdbx_seq_one_letter_code
_entity_poly.pdbx_strand_id
1 'polypeptide(L)'
;MNQTLRWIFIFPLLIYLLTPTQVRAKSNFESTDTEDVIEKDESHILEIVPFDQHDSRSPYNDYDCFIASMYMAMEFFGEDVNYDALVELVRGEDKNELPADPSFVYFATQGRLSAKGKYTSQLAQVIESELVADRPLVVPIRDMSLLAENWNLTGAHSVIVYGIYKETIFYVDPFNGERYTMPLQSFVDASVFPHGSYVITFENKE
;
A
#
# COMPACT_ATOMS: atom_id res chain seq x y z
N MET A 1 74.06 1.35 17.33
CA MET A 1 73.04 1.92 18.25
C MET A 1 72.05 2.71 17.42
N ASN A 2 70.76 2.45 17.64
CA ASN A 2 69.55 3.20 17.24
C ASN A 2 69.26 3.23 15.72
N GLN A 3 68.55 2.25 15.13
CA GLN A 3 67.08 2.09 15.13
C GLN A 3 66.29 3.39 14.93
N THR A 4 65.66 3.53 13.77
CA THR A 4 64.33 4.17 13.67
C THR A 4 63.56 3.55 12.51
N LEU A 5 62.33 3.16 12.85
CA LEU A 5 61.46 2.23 12.16
C LEU A 5 60.93 2.75 10.83
N ARG A 6 60.84 1.81 9.87
CA ARG A 6 59.97 1.88 8.70
C ARG A 6 58.52 1.80 9.15
N TRP A 7 57.71 2.80 8.80
CA TRP A 7 56.26 2.66 8.83
C TRP A 7 55.80 2.14 7.47
N ILE A 8 55.49 0.85 7.42
CA ILE A 8 54.70 0.25 6.35
C ILE A 8 53.25 0.54 6.73
N PHE A 9 52.57 1.40 5.97
CA PHE A 9 51.12 1.51 6.05
C PHE A 9 50.52 0.23 5.47
N ILE A 10 50.16 -0.71 6.34
CA ILE A 10 49.26 -1.80 5.98
C ILE A 10 47.86 -1.20 6.01
N PHE A 11 47.32 -0.88 4.83
CA PHE A 11 45.88 -0.65 4.70
C PHE A 11 45.17 -1.97 4.99
N PRO A 12 44.28 -2.05 5.99
CA PRO A 12 43.37 -3.18 6.07
C PRO A 12 42.45 -3.09 4.85
N LEU A 13 42.65 -4.00 3.91
CA LEU A 13 41.70 -4.38 2.88
C LEU A 13 40.46 -4.90 3.61
N LEU A 14 39.52 -4.00 3.91
CA LEU A 14 38.19 -4.38 4.39
C LEU A 14 37.49 -5.03 3.20
N ILE A 15 37.61 -6.35 3.12
CA ILE A 15 36.79 -7.18 2.24
C ILE A 15 35.36 -7.02 2.76
N TYR A 16 34.61 -6.08 2.17
CA TYR A 16 33.16 -6.13 2.19
C TYR A 16 32.80 -7.40 1.41
N LEU A 17 32.63 -8.49 2.16
CA LEU A 17 31.87 -9.64 1.71
C LEU A 17 30.47 -9.11 1.36
N LEU A 18 30.26 -8.92 0.05
CA LEU A 18 28.94 -8.90 -0.55
C LEU A 18 28.28 -10.24 -0.22
N THR A 19 27.63 -10.32 0.94
CA THR A 19 26.54 -11.26 1.11
C THR A 19 25.42 -10.76 0.21
N PRO A 20 24.97 -11.51 -0.81
CA PRO A 20 23.67 -11.22 -1.39
C PRO A 20 22.67 -11.48 -0.27
N THR A 21 22.12 -10.43 0.33
CA THR A 21 20.84 -10.53 1.01
C THR A 21 19.84 -10.88 -0.08
N GLN A 22 19.65 -12.18 -0.28
CA GLN A 22 18.46 -12.71 -0.91
C GLN A 22 17.30 -12.28 -0.01
N VAL A 23 16.68 -11.14 -0.34
CA VAL A 23 15.35 -10.80 0.18
C VAL A 23 14.43 -11.86 -0.40
N ARG A 24 14.15 -12.87 0.42
CA ARG A 24 13.21 -13.92 0.09
C ARG A 24 11.88 -13.54 0.71
N ALA A 25 11.14 -12.64 0.07
CA ALA A 25 9.69 -12.64 0.20
C ALA A 25 9.16 -13.80 -0.66
N LYS A 26 9.08 -14.98 -0.07
CA LYS A 26 8.32 -16.11 -0.61
C LYS A 26 7.51 -16.70 0.52
N SER A 27 6.20 -16.47 0.52
CA SER A 27 5.25 -17.39 1.14
C SER A 27 4.66 -18.28 0.04
N ASN A 28 5.21 -19.48 -0.09
CA ASN A 28 4.41 -20.60 -0.59
C ASN A 28 3.72 -21.18 0.64
N PHE A 29 2.40 -21.10 0.71
CA PHE A 29 1.64 -21.82 1.72
C PHE A 29 1.52 -23.28 1.26
N GLU A 30 2.38 -24.17 1.76
CA GLU A 30 2.14 -25.62 1.68
C GLU A 30 1.27 -26.02 2.87
N SER A 31 0.03 -26.39 2.56
CA SER A 31 -0.94 -26.93 3.51
C SER A 31 -0.48 -28.32 3.95
N THR A 32 -0.09 -28.47 5.22
CA THR A 32 -0.05 -29.78 5.87
C THR A 32 -1.29 -29.93 6.72
N ASP A 33 -2.17 -30.83 6.29
CA ASP A 33 -3.37 -31.25 7.01
C ASP A 33 -3.00 -31.70 8.44
N THR A 34 -3.59 -31.07 9.44
CA THR A 34 -3.91 -31.73 10.70
C THR A 34 -5.11 -31.03 11.33
N GLU A 35 -6.26 -31.71 11.30
CA GLU A 35 -7.47 -31.33 12.01
C GLU A 35 -7.20 -31.28 13.51
N ASP A 36 -7.31 -30.10 14.14
CA ASP A 36 -7.69 -29.95 15.55
C ASP A 36 -8.03 -28.48 15.87
N VAL A 37 -9.23 -28.30 16.45
CA VAL A 37 -9.86 -27.04 16.93
C VAL A 37 -10.29 -26.05 15.83
N ILE A 38 -11.59 -26.07 15.53
CA ILE A 38 -12.27 -25.07 14.69
C ILE A 38 -12.34 -23.73 15.47
N GLU A 39 -11.20 -23.05 15.62
CA GLU A 39 -11.22 -21.59 15.58
C GLU A 39 -11.64 -21.23 14.16
N LYS A 40 -12.74 -20.50 14.04
CA LYS A 40 -13.21 -19.94 12.78
C LYS A 40 -12.08 -19.02 12.31
N ASP A 41 -11.25 -19.54 11.40
CA ASP A 41 -10.09 -18.85 10.89
C ASP A 41 -10.61 -17.74 9.95
N GLU A 42 -10.98 -16.60 10.55
CA GLU A 42 -11.61 -15.47 9.87
C GLU A 42 -10.56 -14.68 9.08
N SER A 43 -9.94 -15.34 8.11
CA SER A 43 -9.21 -14.65 7.06
C SER A 43 -10.20 -14.01 6.10
N HIS A 44 -10.08 -12.70 5.92
CA HIS A 44 -10.79 -11.97 4.87
C HIS A 44 -9.73 -11.44 3.92
N ILE A 45 -9.47 -12.16 2.83
CA ILE A 45 -8.47 -11.78 1.82
C ILE A 45 -9.15 -11.74 0.46
N LEU A 46 -9.24 -10.55 -0.11
CA LEU A 46 -9.89 -10.29 -1.39
C LEU A 46 -8.90 -10.47 -2.55
N GLU A 47 -9.42 -10.83 -3.72
CA GLU A 47 -8.61 -10.91 -4.93
C GLU A 47 -8.52 -9.54 -5.59
N ILE A 48 -7.40 -8.85 -5.41
CA ILE A 48 -7.07 -7.57 -6.07
C ILE A 48 -6.04 -7.79 -7.16
N VAL A 49 -6.26 -7.17 -8.32
CA VAL A 49 -5.25 -7.03 -9.39
C VAL A 49 -4.30 -5.89 -9.00
N PRO A 50 -3.00 -6.16 -8.74
CA PRO A 50 -2.06 -5.11 -8.39
C PRO A 50 -1.75 -4.23 -9.60
N PHE A 51 -1.46 -2.97 -9.34
CA PHE A 51 -1.18 -1.97 -10.37
C PHE A 51 0.00 -1.09 -9.97
N ASP A 52 0.96 -0.90 -10.87
CA ASP A 52 2.08 0.03 -10.69
C ASP A 52 1.69 1.41 -11.28
N GLN A 53 1.66 2.43 -10.44
CA GLN A 53 1.31 3.81 -10.81
C GLN A 53 2.22 4.35 -11.93
N HIS A 54 3.44 3.83 -12.09
CA HIS A 54 4.38 4.22 -13.11
C HIS A 54 4.06 3.65 -14.51
N ASP A 55 3.10 2.73 -14.61
CA ASP A 55 2.60 2.24 -15.90
C ASP A 55 1.78 3.31 -16.67
N SER A 56 1.40 4.41 -16.00
CA SER A 56 0.75 5.56 -16.64
C SER A 56 1.71 6.43 -17.44
N ARG A 57 1.15 7.09 -18.46
CA ARG A 57 1.85 8.08 -19.29
C ARG A 57 1.93 9.48 -18.65
N SER A 58 1.37 9.63 -17.45
CA SER A 58 1.38 10.87 -16.66
C SER A 58 2.81 11.32 -16.40
N PRO A 59 3.14 12.61 -16.63
CA PRO A 59 4.43 13.17 -16.21
C PRO A 59 4.55 13.30 -14.69
N TYR A 60 3.47 12.99 -13.94
CA TYR A 60 3.39 13.03 -12.48
C TYR A 60 3.13 11.66 -11.87
N ASN A 61 3.48 10.58 -12.58
CA ASN A 61 3.22 9.21 -12.16
C ASN A 61 3.82 8.87 -10.78
N ASP A 62 4.93 9.50 -10.37
CA ASP A 62 5.49 9.43 -9.01
C ASP A 62 4.50 9.85 -7.90
N TYR A 63 3.48 10.65 -8.24
CA TYR A 63 2.49 11.21 -7.32
C TYR A 63 1.08 10.62 -7.51
N ASP A 64 0.93 9.56 -8.32
CA ASP A 64 -0.37 8.99 -8.69
C ASP A 64 -0.85 7.87 -7.74
N CYS A 65 -0.17 7.63 -6.62
CA CYS A 65 -0.49 6.57 -5.65
C CYS A 65 -1.96 6.54 -5.21
N PHE A 66 -2.55 7.72 -5.02
CA PHE A 66 -3.97 7.85 -4.68
C PHE A 66 -4.86 7.33 -5.80
N ILE A 67 -4.64 7.79 -7.03
CA ILE A 67 -5.44 7.44 -8.20
C ILE A 67 -5.28 5.94 -8.50
N ALA A 68 -4.05 5.42 -8.45
CA ALA A 68 -3.76 3.99 -8.63
C ALA A 68 -4.43 3.11 -7.56
N SER A 69 -4.41 3.53 -6.29
CA SER A 69 -5.11 2.80 -5.21
C SER A 69 -6.62 2.74 -5.46
N MET A 70 -7.20 3.87 -5.87
CA MET A 70 -8.62 3.95 -6.21
C MET A 70 -8.96 3.14 -7.47
N TYR A 71 -8.06 3.13 -8.46
CA TYR A 71 -8.18 2.33 -9.68
C TYR A 71 -8.27 0.84 -9.36
N MET A 72 -7.35 0.30 -8.56
CA MET A 72 -7.40 -1.10 -8.11
C MET A 72 -8.73 -1.44 -7.40
N ALA A 73 -9.26 -0.51 -6.60
CA ALA A 73 -10.55 -0.69 -5.95
C ALA A 73 -11.71 -0.68 -6.96
N MET A 74 -11.68 0.19 -7.98
CA MET A 74 -12.69 0.20 -9.04
C MET A 74 -12.66 -1.08 -9.88
N GLU A 75 -11.47 -1.58 -10.23
CA GLU A 75 -11.32 -2.87 -10.93
C GLU A 75 -11.90 -4.02 -10.11
N PHE A 76 -11.70 -4.03 -8.78
CA PHE A 76 -12.31 -5.02 -7.90
C PHE A 76 -13.84 -5.03 -7.98
N PHE A 77 -14.47 -3.85 -8.07
CA PHE A 77 -15.93 -3.75 -8.24
C PHE A 77 -16.38 -4.03 -9.69
N GLY A 78 -15.48 -4.42 -10.59
CA GLY A 78 -15.78 -4.74 -11.97
C GLY A 78 -16.03 -3.52 -12.86
N GLU A 79 -15.54 -2.36 -12.44
CA GLU A 79 -15.66 -1.13 -13.23
C GLU A 79 -14.59 -1.08 -14.31
N ASP A 80 -15.02 -1.02 -15.57
CA ASP A 80 -14.15 -0.87 -16.74
C ASP A 80 -13.77 0.60 -16.92
N VAL A 81 -12.72 1.01 -16.21
CA VAL A 81 -12.17 2.37 -16.25
C VAL A 81 -10.79 2.32 -16.90
N ASN A 82 -10.48 3.25 -17.79
CA ASN A 82 -9.13 3.39 -18.32
C ASN A 82 -8.28 4.25 -17.35
N TYR A 83 -7.15 3.72 -16.87
CA TYR A 83 -6.31 4.41 -15.90
C TYR A 83 -5.76 5.75 -16.40
N ASP A 84 -5.26 5.83 -17.63
CA ASP A 84 -4.75 7.10 -18.20
C ASP A 84 -5.86 8.17 -18.26
N ALA A 85 -7.07 7.79 -18.70
CA ALA A 85 -8.23 8.67 -18.73
C ALA A 85 -8.66 9.12 -17.32
N LEU A 86 -8.52 8.24 -16.33
CA LEU A 86 -8.79 8.56 -14.93
C LEU A 86 -7.77 9.57 -14.39
N VAL A 87 -6.49 9.39 -14.69
CA VAL A 87 -5.44 10.34 -14.30
C VAL A 87 -5.70 11.71 -14.96
N GLU A 88 -6.04 11.75 -16.24
CA GLU A 88 -6.44 12.98 -16.94
C GLU A 88 -7.66 13.65 -16.29
N LEU A 89 -8.68 12.87 -15.92
CA LEU A 89 -9.88 13.36 -15.24
C LEU A 89 -9.56 14.02 -13.90
N VAL A 90 -8.70 13.39 -13.09
CA VAL A 90 -8.39 13.84 -11.72
C VAL A 90 -7.39 15.01 -11.73
N ARG A 91 -6.33 14.92 -12.55
CA ARG A 91 -5.28 15.96 -12.61
C ARG A 91 -5.70 17.18 -13.43
N GLY A 92 -6.50 16.99 -14.48
CA GLY A 92 -6.83 18.07 -15.42
C GLY A 92 -5.58 18.68 -16.06
N GLU A 93 -5.63 19.99 -16.35
CA GLU A 93 -4.55 20.68 -17.10
C GLU A 93 -3.32 21.08 -16.27
N ASP A 94 -3.42 21.25 -14.95
CA ASP A 94 -2.25 21.60 -14.12
C ASP A 94 -2.62 21.64 -12.62
N LYS A 95 -2.44 20.50 -11.93
CA LYS A 95 -2.66 20.43 -10.47
C LYS A 95 -1.59 19.58 -9.83
N ASN A 96 -0.43 20.19 -9.62
CA ASN A 96 0.70 19.58 -8.91
C ASN A 96 0.36 19.13 -7.47
N GLU A 97 -0.82 19.45 -6.93
CA GLU A 97 -1.15 19.24 -5.50
C GLU A 97 -2.61 18.83 -5.19
N LEU A 98 -3.40 18.24 -6.10
CA LEU A 98 -4.81 17.89 -5.80
C LEU A 98 -5.29 16.53 -6.36
N PRO A 99 -6.21 15.80 -5.67
CA PRO A 99 -6.17 15.49 -4.22
C PRO A 99 -6.69 14.08 -3.84
N ALA A 100 -6.62 13.80 -2.54
CA ALA A 100 -7.32 12.77 -1.79
C ALA A 100 -8.88 12.89 -1.78
N ASP A 101 -9.49 13.47 -2.82
CA ASP A 101 -10.97 13.52 -2.95
C ASP A 101 -11.46 12.30 -3.73
N PRO A 102 -12.16 11.34 -3.08
CA PRO A 102 -12.65 10.14 -3.76
C PRO A 102 -13.92 10.39 -4.58
N SER A 103 -14.46 11.62 -4.64
CA SER A 103 -15.70 11.93 -5.37
C SER A 103 -15.63 11.65 -6.87
N PHE A 104 -14.43 11.65 -7.47
CA PHE A 104 -14.25 11.33 -8.88
C PHE A 104 -14.73 9.93 -9.25
N VAL A 105 -14.74 8.98 -8.31
CA VAL A 105 -15.21 7.60 -8.53
C VAL A 105 -16.65 7.59 -9.02
N TYR A 106 -17.51 8.45 -8.46
CA TYR A 106 -18.90 8.54 -8.88
C TYR A 106 -19.01 8.95 -10.37
N PHE A 107 -18.18 9.89 -10.81
CA PHE A 107 -18.20 10.34 -12.20
C PHE A 107 -17.56 9.32 -13.13
N ALA A 108 -16.42 8.74 -12.75
CA ALA A 108 -15.72 7.72 -13.55
C ALA A 108 -16.58 6.47 -13.79
N THR A 109 -17.39 6.09 -12.80
CA THR A 109 -18.26 4.90 -12.85
C THR A 109 -19.70 5.22 -13.25
N GLN A 110 -19.98 6.46 -13.67
CA GLN A 110 -21.32 6.93 -14.05
C GLN A 110 -22.38 6.66 -12.97
N GLY A 111 -21.97 6.75 -11.71
CA GLY A 111 -22.80 6.64 -10.53
C GLY A 111 -23.03 5.23 -10.01
N ARG A 112 -22.47 4.18 -10.63
CA ARG A 112 -22.59 2.78 -10.17
C ARG A 112 -21.80 2.51 -8.89
N LEU A 113 -20.68 3.22 -8.72
CA LEU A 113 -19.86 3.13 -7.52
C LEU A 113 -19.74 4.51 -6.87
N SER A 114 -19.72 4.53 -5.55
CA SER A 114 -19.38 5.73 -4.79
C SER A 114 -18.27 5.43 -3.81
N ALA A 115 -17.38 6.39 -3.62
CA ALA A 115 -16.32 6.33 -2.63
C ALA A 115 -16.42 7.51 -1.67
N LYS A 116 -16.16 7.26 -0.39
CA LYS A 116 -16.31 8.24 0.70
C LYS A 116 -15.08 8.21 1.58
N GLY A 117 -14.45 9.37 1.74
CA GLY A 117 -13.33 9.55 2.66
C GLY A 117 -13.79 10.06 4.01
N LYS A 118 -13.28 9.48 5.10
CA LYS A 118 -13.58 9.90 6.48
C LYS A 118 -12.34 9.80 7.36
N TYR A 119 -12.22 10.71 8.33
CA TYR A 119 -11.28 10.55 9.44
C TYR A 119 -11.88 9.63 10.51
N THR A 120 -11.07 8.75 11.07
CA THR A 120 -11.46 7.81 12.14
C THR A 120 -10.32 7.61 13.14
N SER A 121 -10.66 7.44 14.41
CA SER A 121 -9.74 6.95 15.45
C SER A 121 -9.77 5.42 15.58
N GLN A 122 -10.63 4.75 14.83
CA GLN A 122 -10.90 3.31 14.90
C GLN A 122 -10.54 2.63 13.57
N LEU A 123 -9.39 2.96 12.98
CA LEU A 123 -9.00 2.46 11.66
C LEU A 123 -9.04 0.92 11.59
N ALA A 124 -8.51 0.23 12.60
CA ALA A 124 -8.55 -1.24 12.68
C ALA A 124 -9.97 -1.82 12.54
N GLN A 125 -10.94 -1.25 13.26
CA GLN A 125 -12.33 -1.70 13.22
C GLN A 125 -12.98 -1.40 11.87
N VAL A 126 -12.63 -0.26 11.24
CA VAL A 126 -13.10 0.04 9.88
C VAL A 126 -12.54 -0.98 8.89
N ILE A 127 -11.25 -1.28 8.95
CA ILE A 127 -10.60 -2.26 8.05
C ILE A 127 -11.31 -3.61 8.15
N GLU A 128 -11.46 -4.13 9.37
CA GLU A 128 -12.13 -5.40 9.63
C GLU A 128 -13.56 -5.38 9.09
N SER A 129 -14.34 -4.33 9.39
CA SER A 129 -15.74 -4.25 8.98
C SER A 129 -15.96 -4.19 7.47
N GLU A 130 -15.06 -3.53 6.72
CA GLU A 130 -15.16 -3.46 5.27
C GLU A 130 -14.72 -4.77 4.61
N LEU A 131 -13.64 -5.39 5.11
CA LEU A 131 -13.14 -6.67 4.59
C LEU A 131 -14.11 -7.83 4.89
N VAL A 132 -14.75 -7.84 6.07
CA VAL A 132 -15.84 -8.79 6.39
C VAL A 132 -17.02 -8.64 5.43
N ALA A 133 -17.23 -7.44 4.89
CA ALA A 133 -18.30 -7.14 3.97
C ALA A 133 -17.85 -7.18 2.50
N ASP A 134 -16.74 -7.88 2.22
CA ASP A 134 -16.15 -8.09 0.90
C ASP A 134 -15.83 -6.80 0.14
N ARG A 135 -15.31 -5.78 0.85
CA ARG A 135 -14.91 -4.51 0.25
C ARG A 135 -13.47 -4.15 0.59
N PRO A 136 -12.62 -3.91 -0.42
CA PRO A 136 -11.32 -3.32 -0.18
C PRO A 136 -11.51 -1.85 0.23
N LEU A 137 -10.45 -1.27 0.76
CA LEU A 137 -10.46 0.10 1.22
C LEU A 137 -9.12 0.75 0.92
N VAL A 138 -9.15 2.05 0.65
CA VAL A 138 -7.93 2.82 0.37
C VAL A 138 -7.55 3.60 1.61
N VAL A 139 -6.28 3.51 2.01
CA VAL A 139 -5.76 4.14 3.22
C VAL A 139 -4.58 5.03 2.85
N PRO A 140 -4.71 6.35 3.05
CA PRO A 140 -3.56 7.22 3.03
C PRO A 140 -2.61 6.96 4.18
N ILE A 141 -1.34 6.86 3.84
CA ILE A 141 -0.22 6.62 4.73
C ILE A 141 0.45 7.96 5.01
N ARG A 142 0.67 8.22 6.30
CA ARG A 142 1.36 9.43 6.73
C ARG A 142 2.86 9.21 6.84
N ASP A 143 3.25 8.07 7.42
CA ASP A 143 4.65 7.76 7.68
C ASP A 143 5.05 6.50 6.90
N MET A 144 5.59 6.73 5.71
CA MET A 144 6.06 5.65 4.82
C MET A 144 7.21 4.85 5.42
N SER A 145 8.01 5.45 6.31
CA SER A 145 9.15 4.74 6.92
C SER A 145 8.70 3.58 7.79
N LEU A 146 7.45 3.64 8.29
CA LEU A 146 6.82 2.56 9.03
C LEU A 146 6.19 1.50 8.13
N LEU A 147 5.98 1.81 6.83
CA LEU A 147 5.40 0.88 5.86
C LEU A 147 6.47 0.06 5.12
N ALA A 148 7.57 0.70 4.70
CA ALA A 148 8.69 0.04 4.03
C ALA A 148 10.02 0.69 4.41
N GLU A 149 10.93 -0.07 5.04
CA GLU A 149 12.22 0.40 5.57
C GLU A 149 13.16 1.04 4.51
N ASN A 150 12.90 0.83 3.22
CA ASN A 150 13.80 1.22 2.14
C ASN A 150 13.37 2.47 1.35
N TRP A 151 12.26 3.11 1.72
CA TRP A 151 11.67 4.18 0.90
C TRP A 151 12.00 5.55 1.51
N ASN A 152 12.86 6.29 0.81
CA ASN A 152 13.27 7.66 1.18
C ASN A 152 12.22 8.74 0.83
N LEU A 153 10.98 8.35 0.55
CA LEU A 153 9.90 9.28 0.22
C LEU A 153 9.28 9.80 1.53
N THR A 154 9.44 11.09 1.80
CA THR A 154 8.82 11.80 2.93
C THR A 154 7.45 12.38 2.57
N GLY A 155 6.83 11.89 1.49
CA GLY A 155 5.57 12.37 0.95
C GLY A 155 4.35 11.62 1.50
N ALA A 156 3.18 12.24 1.39
CA ALA A 156 1.92 11.54 1.61
C ALA A 156 1.74 10.44 0.55
N HIS A 157 1.34 9.25 0.99
CA HIS A 157 1.18 8.08 0.12
C HIS A 157 -0.19 7.45 0.31
N SER A 158 -0.58 6.54 -0.58
CA SER A 158 -1.85 5.82 -0.47
C SER A 158 -1.66 4.38 -0.92
N VAL A 159 -2.32 3.46 -0.22
CA VAL A 159 -2.32 2.03 -0.52
C VAL A 159 -3.74 1.48 -0.53
N ILE A 160 -3.95 0.36 -1.20
CA ILE A 160 -5.20 -0.42 -1.10
C ILE A 160 -5.01 -1.59 -0.14
N VAL A 161 -5.85 -1.65 0.89
CA VAL A 161 -5.92 -2.77 1.82
C VAL A 161 -6.95 -3.76 1.28
N TYR A 162 -6.54 -5.01 1.14
CA TYR A 162 -7.36 -6.07 0.55
C TYR A 162 -7.49 -7.29 1.44
N GLY A 163 -6.80 -7.34 2.58
CA GLY A 163 -7.03 -8.44 3.48
C GLY A 163 -6.55 -8.26 4.91
N ILE A 164 -7.10 -9.11 5.77
CA ILE A 164 -6.74 -9.26 7.17
C ILE A 164 -6.76 -10.75 7.55
N TYR A 165 -5.74 -11.19 8.30
CA TYR A 165 -5.67 -12.53 8.88
C TYR A 165 -4.81 -12.52 10.14
N LYS A 166 -5.35 -12.96 11.28
CA LYS A 166 -4.63 -13.06 12.58
C LYS A 166 -3.76 -11.83 12.87
N GLU A 167 -4.37 -10.65 12.83
CA GLU A 167 -3.73 -9.33 13.02
C GLU A 167 -2.69 -8.93 11.96
N THR A 168 -2.62 -9.62 10.83
CA THR A 168 -1.78 -9.23 9.69
C THR A 168 -2.63 -8.54 8.64
N ILE A 169 -2.23 -7.35 8.23
CA ILE A 169 -2.83 -6.61 7.11
C ILE A 169 -2.12 -6.96 5.81
N PHE A 170 -2.92 -7.11 4.76
CA PHE A 170 -2.49 -7.34 3.38
C PHE A 170 -2.86 -6.12 2.56
N TYR A 171 -1.88 -5.55 1.87
CA TYR A 171 -2.09 -4.36 1.05
C TYR A 171 -1.25 -4.40 -0.23
N VAL A 172 -1.67 -3.64 -1.23
CA VAL A 172 -0.86 -3.38 -2.43
C VAL A 172 -0.33 -1.96 -2.34
N ASP A 173 0.97 -1.82 -2.58
CA ASP A 173 1.57 -0.50 -2.77
C ASP A 173 1.54 -0.14 -4.26
N PRO A 174 0.84 0.94 -4.65
CA PRO A 174 0.75 1.34 -6.05
C PRO A 174 2.08 1.85 -6.61
N PHE A 175 3.07 2.23 -5.80
CA PHE A 175 4.33 2.75 -6.34
C PHE A 175 5.17 1.68 -7.04
N ASN A 176 4.93 0.41 -6.80
CA ASN A 176 5.58 -0.68 -7.56
C ASN A 176 4.64 -1.84 -7.89
N GLY A 177 3.35 -1.69 -7.59
CA GLY A 177 2.34 -2.74 -7.76
C GLY A 177 2.61 -4.00 -6.94
N GLU A 178 3.46 -3.94 -5.91
CA GLU A 178 3.80 -5.12 -5.11
C GLU A 178 2.82 -5.33 -3.95
N ARG A 179 2.68 -6.59 -3.55
CA ARG A 179 1.88 -6.99 -2.39
C ARG A 179 2.76 -7.05 -1.16
N TYR A 180 2.26 -6.48 -0.07
CA TYR A 180 2.94 -6.44 1.21
C TYR A 180 2.04 -6.94 2.33
N THR A 181 2.69 -7.27 3.45
CA THR A 181 2.02 -7.65 4.70
C THR A 181 2.70 -6.99 5.88
N MET A 182 1.94 -6.58 6.88
CA MET A 182 2.49 -6.10 8.15
C MET A 182 1.51 -6.28 9.32
N PRO A 183 1.96 -6.20 10.58
CA PRO A 183 1.05 -6.20 11.73
C PRO A 183 0.05 -5.05 11.66
N LEU A 184 -1.21 -5.33 12.01
CA LEU A 184 -2.33 -4.40 11.98
C LEU A 184 -2.03 -3.12 12.75
N GLN A 185 -1.48 -3.24 13.97
CA GLN A 185 -1.18 -2.07 14.77
C GLN A 185 -0.10 -1.20 14.12
N SER A 186 0.95 -1.81 13.54
CA SER A 186 1.99 -1.08 12.82
C SER A 186 1.43 -0.36 11.59
N PHE A 187 0.50 -0.98 10.86
CA PHE A 187 -0.20 -0.35 9.74
C PHE A 187 -1.03 0.85 10.21
N VAL A 188 -1.76 0.70 11.31
CA VAL A 188 -2.54 1.79 11.92
C VAL A 188 -1.63 2.94 12.30
N ASP A 189 -0.53 2.67 13.01
CA ASP A 189 0.42 3.70 13.46
C ASP A 189 1.01 4.49 12.28
N ALA A 190 1.33 3.81 11.17
CA ALA A 190 1.80 4.45 9.93
C ALA A 190 0.75 5.36 9.25
N SER A 191 -0.53 5.16 9.57
CA SER A 191 -1.68 5.83 8.94
C SER A 191 -2.26 6.99 9.77
N VAL A 192 -1.76 7.25 10.98
CA VAL A 192 -2.38 8.23 11.91
C VAL A 192 -1.97 9.68 11.60
N PHE A 193 -2.94 10.52 11.22
CA PHE A 193 -2.79 11.98 11.14
C PHE A 193 -3.23 12.66 12.46
N PRO A 194 -2.95 13.97 12.68
CA PRO A 194 -3.36 14.66 13.91
C PRO A 194 -4.85 14.57 14.26
N HIS A 195 -5.71 14.30 13.28
CA HIS A 195 -7.17 14.17 13.44
C HIS A 195 -7.66 12.71 13.36
N GLY A 196 -6.76 11.72 13.48
CA GLY A 196 -7.04 10.31 13.24
C GLY A 196 -6.57 9.85 11.86
N SER A 197 -6.77 8.58 11.54
CA SER A 197 -6.45 8.06 10.21
C SER A 197 -7.52 8.47 9.21
N TYR A 198 -7.11 8.82 7.99
CA TYR A 198 -8.04 9.00 6.89
C TYR A 198 -8.22 7.66 6.17
N VAL A 199 -9.46 7.31 5.84
CA VAL A 199 -9.80 6.06 5.16
C VAL A 199 -10.87 6.31 4.12
N ILE A 200 -10.77 5.62 2.99
CA ILE A 200 -11.76 5.67 1.92
C ILE A 200 -12.41 4.31 1.79
N THR A 201 -13.75 4.34 1.88
CA THR A 201 -14.59 3.16 1.74
C THR A 201 -15.48 3.30 0.51
N PHE A 202 -15.93 2.17 -0.01
CA PHE A 202 -16.68 2.08 -1.26
C PHE A 202 -18.08 1.55 -1.02
N GLU A 203 -19.02 1.96 -1.85
CA GLU A 203 -20.42 1.55 -1.77
C GLU A 203 -20.99 1.48 -3.19
N ASN A 204 -21.43 0.30 -3.60
CA ASN A 204 -22.20 0.11 -4.84
C ASN A 204 -23.52 0.86 -4.74
N LYS A 205 -23.93 1.48 -5.84
CA LYS A 205 -25.23 2.12 -6.00
C LYS A 205 -26.01 1.29 -7.01
N GLU A 206 -26.99 0.54 -6.49
CA GLU A 206 -27.99 -0.20 -7.28
C GLU A 206 -28.79 0.72 -8.22
#